data_AF-A0A1W9XGQ9-F1
#
_entry.id   AF-A0A1W9XGQ9-F1
#
_cell.length_a   1.000
_cell.length_b   1.000
_cell.length_c   1.000
_cell.angle_alpha   90.00
_cell.angle_beta   90.00
_cell.angle_gamma   90.00
#
_symmetry.space_group_name_H-M   'P 1'
#
loop_
_entity.id
_entity.type
_entity.pdbx_description
1 polymer ?
#
loop_
_entity_poly.entity_id
_entity_poly.type
_entity_poly.pdbx_seq_one_letter_code
_entity_poly.pdbx_strand_id
1 'polypeptide(L)'
;MQRHANKITLLLMAISSLLSAGPAFATENKVATATVKPWQTEAQRLKRVADSAWRLERAIRRDGFSSAICALNIWRYNTKDAGTFDQAAYDGFKRRIYQKSIDEVIRWLDVCIAEAWVREANFWLKVYYVRSVVIDALDPVFYEAARAKIRDCRTATSQK
;
A
#
# COMPACT_ATOMS: atom_id res chain seq x y z
N MET A 1 42.53 -23.80 -22.83
CA MET A 1 42.48 -25.10 -22.11
C MET A 1 43.05 -24.84 -20.71
N GLN A 2 42.22 -24.65 -19.68
CA GLN A 2 41.77 -25.70 -18.74
C GLN A 2 42.95 -26.22 -17.89
N ARG A 3 43.02 -26.22 -16.56
CA ARG A 3 42.16 -25.85 -15.41
C ARG A 3 43.03 -26.01 -14.14
N HIS A 4 42.45 -25.64 -12.98
CA HIS A 4 42.81 -26.00 -11.58
C HIS A 4 43.62 -24.91 -10.84
N ALA A 5 43.02 -23.97 -10.11
CA ALA A 5 42.06 -24.02 -8.99
C ALA A 5 42.64 -24.55 -7.66
N ASN A 6 42.68 -23.62 -6.69
CA ASN A 6 42.51 -23.76 -5.23
C ASN A 6 43.69 -24.20 -4.34
N LYS A 7 43.97 -23.34 -3.35
CA LYS A 7 44.27 -23.56 -1.92
C LYS A 7 44.57 -22.18 -1.30
N ILE A 8 43.58 -21.40 -0.85
CA ILE A 8 43.06 -21.31 0.54
C ILE A 8 44.14 -21.56 1.61
N THR A 9 44.45 -20.54 2.43
CA THR A 9 44.37 -20.55 3.93
C THR A 9 45.27 -19.47 4.57
N LEU A 10 44.63 -18.46 5.18
CA LEU A 10 44.92 -17.70 6.43
C LEU A 10 46.36 -17.30 6.82
N LEU A 11 46.59 -16.04 7.25
CA LEU A 11 46.65 -15.64 8.68
C LEU A 11 47.13 -14.17 8.93
N LEU A 12 46.29 -13.41 9.65
CA LEU A 12 46.49 -12.36 10.71
C LEU A 12 47.50 -11.17 10.63
N MET A 13 46.88 -9.98 10.75
CA MET A 13 47.10 -8.82 11.66
C MET A 13 48.45 -8.06 11.80
N ALA A 14 48.37 -6.72 11.62
CA ALA A 14 48.85 -5.63 12.53
C ALA A 14 48.47 -4.24 11.94
N ILE A 15 47.42 -3.55 12.39
CA ILE A 15 47.38 -2.38 13.31
C ILE A 15 48.49 -1.33 13.12
N SER A 16 48.17 -0.14 12.59
CA SER A 16 48.26 1.16 13.29
C SER A 16 47.94 2.37 12.38
N SER A 17 46.78 2.98 12.68
CA SER A 17 46.49 4.42 12.80
C SER A 17 47.23 5.46 11.94
N LEU A 18 46.48 6.22 11.13
CA LEU A 18 46.62 7.69 11.13
C LEU A 18 45.26 8.38 10.92
N LEU A 19 45.00 9.34 11.80
CA LEU A 19 43.88 10.27 11.84
C LEU A 19 43.62 10.94 10.48
N SER A 20 42.37 10.90 10.03
CA SER A 20 41.77 12.03 9.32
C SER A 20 40.39 12.31 9.91
N ALA A 21 40.32 13.33 10.76
CA ALA A 21 39.06 13.89 11.24
C ALA A 21 38.37 14.60 10.06
N GLY A 22 37.45 13.90 9.40
CA GLY A 22 36.37 14.52 8.65
C GLY A 22 35.14 14.56 9.55
N PRO A 23 34.35 15.64 9.58
CA PRO A 23 33.11 15.65 10.33
C PRO A 23 32.17 14.62 9.69
N ALA A 24 32.03 13.47 10.34
CA ALA A 24 30.94 12.57 10.10
C ALA A 24 29.67 13.34 10.46
N PHE A 25 28.92 13.76 9.45
CA PHE A 25 27.49 13.99 9.62
C PHE A 25 26.91 12.64 10.03
N ALA A 26 26.89 12.40 11.34
CA ALA A 26 26.03 11.42 11.95
C ALA A 26 24.60 11.88 11.64
N THR A 27 24.05 11.36 10.55
CA THR A 27 22.61 11.24 10.42
C THR A 27 22.19 10.35 11.57
N GLU A 28 21.80 11.00 12.66
CA GLU A 28 21.05 10.41 13.75
C GLU A 28 19.79 9.82 13.12
N ASN A 29 19.87 8.55 12.71
CA ASN A 29 18.71 7.73 12.45
C ASN A 29 18.00 7.60 13.79
N LYS A 30 17.16 8.59 14.10
CA LYS A 30 16.09 8.49 15.08
C LYS A 30 15.16 7.40 14.58
N VAL A 31 15.53 6.15 14.84
CA VAL A 31 14.55 5.09 14.99
C VAL A 31 13.67 5.60 16.11
N ALA A 32 12.46 6.05 15.75
CA ALA A 32 11.45 6.44 16.72
C ALA A 32 11.16 5.18 17.55
N THR A 33 11.87 5.03 18.66
CA THR A 33 11.60 4.00 19.66
C THR A 33 10.17 4.21 20.11
N ALA A 34 9.32 3.23 19.81
CA ALA A 34 7.95 3.20 20.28
C ALA A 34 7.96 3.44 21.80
N THR A 35 7.35 4.54 22.23
CA THR A 35 7.26 4.89 23.65
C THR A 35 6.39 3.83 24.31
N VAL A 36 7.03 2.84 24.93
CA VAL A 36 6.33 1.77 25.65
C VAL A 36 5.49 2.42 26.74
N LYS A 37 4.16 2.42 26.56
CA LYS A 37 3.25 2.96 27.57
C LYS A 37 3.41 2.14 28.85
N PRO A 38 3.78 2.75 29.99
CA PRO A 38 4.17 2.00 31.19
C PRO A 38 3.03 1.19 31.82
N TRP A 39 1.78 1.46 31.45
CA TRP A 39 0.59 0.74 31.92
C TRP A 39 0.11 -0.39 30.99
N GLN A 40 0.84 -0.72 29.92
CA GLN A 40 0.44 -1.77 28.98
C GLN A 40 1.47 -2.90 28.90
N THR A 41 1.00 -4.12 29.16
CA THR A 41 1.82 -5.31 29.01
C THR A 41 2.00 -5.67 27.53
N GLU A 42 3.07 -6.40 27.22
CA GLU A 42 3.32 -6.91 25.87
C GLU A 42 2.16 -7.78 25.37
N ALA A 43 1.63 -8.65 26.23
CA ALA A 43 0.46 -9.47 25.91
C ALA A 43 -0.77 -8.63 25.50
N GLN A 44 -1.00 -7.49 26.15
CA GLN A 44 -2.09 -6.58 25.79
C GLN A 44 -1.85 -5.91 24.43
N ARG A 45 -0.61 -5.58 24.08
CA ARG A 45 -0.26 -5.03 22.75
C ARG A 45 -0.50 -6.07 21.65
N LEU A 46 0.01 -7.28 21.83
CA LEU A 46 -0.17 -8.38 20.87
C LEU A 46 -1.65 -8.76 20.70
N LYS A 47 -2.43 -8.76 21.78
CA LYS A 47 -3.89 -8.96 21.70
C LYS A 47 -4.56 -7.90 20.81
N ARG A 48 -4.21 -6.62 20.95
CA ARG A 48 -4.76 -5.56 20.08
C ARG A 48 -4.38 -5.75 18.62
N VAL A 49 -3.15 -6.19 18.35
CA VAL A 49 -2.71 -6.55 16.99
C VAL A 49 -3.63 -7.62 16.42
N ALA A 50 -3.80 -8.74 17.13
CA ALA A 50 -4.67 -9.84 16.70
C ALA A 50 -6.13 -9.41 16.49
N ASP A 51 -6.71 -8.67 17.45
CA ASP A 51 -8.09 -8.17 17.35
C ASP A 51 -8.27 -7.24 16.14
N SER A 52 -7.31 -6.34 15.90
CA SER A 52 -7.36 -5.43 14.75
C SER A 52 -7.11 -6.14 13.41
N ALA A 53 -6.29 -7.19 13.37
CA ALA A 53 -6.08 -8.01 12.17
C ALA A 53 -7.37 -8.75 11.78
N TRP A 54 -8.06 -9.34 12.76
CA TRP A 54 -9.36 -9.98 12.54
C TRP A 54 -10.41 -8.98 12.00
N ARG A 55 -10.46 -7.77 12.57
CA ARG A 55 -11.36 -6.70 12.11
C ARG A 55 -11.01 -6.24 10.69
N LEU A 56 -9.74 -6.10 10.36
CA LEU A 56 -9.27 -5.77 9.02
C LEU A 56 -9.70 -6.84 8.01
N GLU A 57 -9.49 -8.12 8.31
CA GLU A 57 -9.90 -9.22 7.44
C GLU A 57 -11.42 -9.30 7.24
N ARG A 58 -12.18 -9.01 8.29
CA ARG A 58 -13.64 -8.89 8.17
C ARG A 58 -14.01 -7.70 7.28
N ALA A 59 -13.41 -6.53 7.49
CA ALA A 59 -13.72 -5.32 6.74
C ALA A 59 -13.38 -5.45 5.24
N ILE A 60 -12.22 -6.05 4.92
CA ILE A 60 -11.85 -6.37 3.53
C ILE A 60 -12.93 -7.24 2.87
N ARG A 61 -13.44 -8.26 3.57
CA ARG A 61 -14.43 -9.18 3.01
C ARG A 61 -15.83 -8.58 2.95
N ARG A 62 -16.31 -7.93 4.00
CA ARG A 62 -17.73 -7.62 4.21
C ARG A 62 -18.07 -6.14 4.05
N ASP A 63 -17.12 -5.24 4.30
CA ASP A 63 -17.40 -3.81 4.35
C ASP A 63 -16.94 -3.11 3.06
N GLY A 64 -17.29 -1.81 2.96
CA GLY A 64 -16.86 -0.94 1.88
C GLY A 64 -15.44 -0.39 2.06
N PHE A 65 -14.95 0.29 1.01
CA PHE A 65 -13.58 0.81 0.93
C PHE A 65 -13.16 1.63 2.17
N SER A 66 -13.96 2.61 2.60
CA SER A 66 -13.60 3.49 3.71
C SER A 66 -13.42 2.74 5.03
N SER A 67 -14.34 1.81 5.35
CA SER A 67 -14.25 0.99 6.55
C SER A 67 -12.99 0.12 6.55
N ALA A 68 -12.65 -0.47 5.40
CA ALA A 68 -11.45 -1.29 5.26
C ALA A 68 -10.16 -0.47 5.41
N ILE A 69 -10.09 0.74 4.83
CA ILE A 69 -8.94 1.65 5.02
C ILE A 69 -8.79 2.07 6.48
N CYS A 70 -9.89 2.40 7.17
CA CYS A 70 -9.85 2.70 8.60
C CYS A 70 -9.31 1.51 9.41
N ALA A 71 -9.81 0.29 9.13
CA ALA A 71 -9.33 -0.92 9.79
C ALA A 71 -7.83 -1.18 9.52
N LEU A 72 -7.36 -0.92 8.29
CA LEU A 72 -5.96 -1.07 7.91
C LEU A 72 -5.06 -0.10 8.69
N ASN A 73 -5.50 1.14 8.86
CA ASN A 73 -4.77 2.15 9.62
C ASN A 73 -4.70 1.81 11.11
N ILE A 74 -5.80 1.30 11.68
CA ILE A 74 -5.82 0.82 13.08
C ILE A 74 -4.85 -0.35 13.26
N TRP A 75 -4.88 -1.32 12.36
CA TRP A 75 -3.96 -2.46 12.40
C TRP A 75 -2.49 -2.03 12.26
N ARG A 76 -2.19 -1.12 11.32
CA ARG A 76 -0.85 -0.54 11.15
C ARG A 76 -0.38 0.19 12.41
N TYR A 77 -1.26 0.95 13.04
CA TYR A 77 -0.94 1.63 14.29
C TYR A 77 -0.61 0.62 15.40
N ASN A 78 -1.46 -0.39 15.60
CA ASN A 78 -1.26 -1.39 16.64
C ASN A 78 0.01 -2.23 16.44
N THR A 79 0.32 -2.61 15.19
CA THR A 79 1.53 -3.37 14.87
C THR A 79 2.79 -2.54 15.06
N LYS A 80 2.77 -1.24 14.73
CA LYS A 80 3.88 -0.33 15.05
C LYS A 80 4.06 -0.13 16.55
N ASP A 81 2.97 0.07 17.29
CA ASP A 81 2.97 0.18 18.76
C ASP A 81 3.51 -1.08 19.44
N ALA A 82 3.25 -2.25 18.86
CA ALA A 82 3.75 -3.55 19.31
C ALA A 82 5.14 -3.93 18.76
N GLY A 83 5.76 -3.12 17.89
CA GLY A 83 7.04 -3.46 17.27
C GLY A 83 6.99 -4.66 16.30
N THR A 84 5.81 -5.03 15.82
CA THR A 84 5.55 -6.21 14.96
C THR A 84 5.10 -5.82 13.55
N PHE A 85 5.32 -4.56 13.14
CA PHE A 85 4.90 -4.09 11.82
C PHE A 85 5.69 -4.75 10.70
N ASP A 86 4.97 -5.41 9.79
CA ASP A 86 5.50 -5.94 8.54
C ASP A 86 4.97 -5.12 7.36
N GLN A 87 5.89 -4.55 6.59
CA GLN A 87 5.59 -3.75 5.41
C GLN A 87 4.96 -4.61 4.30
N ALA A 88 5.40 -5.86 4.11
CA ALA A 88 4.87 -6.73 3.07
C ALA A 88 3.40 -7.11 3.34
N ALA A 89 3.07 -7.47 4.59
CA ALA A 89 1.69 -7.69 5.01
C ALA A 89 0.81 -6.43 4.82
N TYR A 90 1.32 -5.25 5.20
CA TYR A 90 0.61 -3.99 4.98
C TYR A 90 0.28 -3.75 3.50
N ASP A 91 1.28 -3.91 2.62
CA ASP A 91 1.11 -3.72 1.18
C ASP A 91 0.16 -4.77 0.57
N GLY A 92 0.20 -6.00 1.07
CA GLY A 92 -0.76 -7.05 0.71
C GLY A 92 -2.21 -6.70 1.07
N PHE A 93 -2.46 -6.23 2.30
CA PHE A 93 -3.79 -5.76 2.69
C PHE A 93 -4.24 -4.55 1.88
N LYS A 94 -3.35 -3.56 1.70
CA LYS A 94 -3.62 -2.38 0.89
C LYS A 94 -4.02 -2.78 -0.52
N ARG A 95 -3.26 -3.65 -1.18
CA ARG A 95 -3.57 -4.15 -2.53
C ARG A 95 -4.95 -4.80 -2.59
N ARG A 96 -5.31 -5.67 -1.64
CA ARG A 96 -6.63 -6.33 -1.57
C ARG A 96 -7.78 -5.32 -1.43
N ILE A 97 -7.61 -4.30 -0.59
CA ILE A 97 -8.63 -3.25 -0.37
C ILE A 97 -8.85 -2.45 -1.63
N TYR A 98 -7.77 -1.99 -2.27
CA TYR A 98 -7.84 -1.18 -3.47
C TYR A 98 -8.35 -1.98 -4.66
N GLN A 99 -7.94 -3.24 -4.83
CA GLN A 99 -8.43 -4.09 -5.92
C GLN A 99 -9.95 -4.28 -5.84
N LYS A 100 -10.47 -4.72 -4.69
CA LYS A 100 -11.93 -4.88 -4.48
C LYS A 100 -12.70 -3.60 -4.83
N SER A 101 -12.12 -2.47 -4.45
CA SER A 101 -12.68 -1.14 -4.67
C SER A 101 -12.64 -0.70 -6.14
N ILE A 102 -11.59 -1.08 -6.87
CA ILE A 102 -11.47 -0.89 -8.33
C ILE A 102 -12.52 -1.72 -9.05
N ASP A 103 -12.68 -2.99 -8.68
CA ASP A 103 -13.66 -3.90 -9.28
C ASP A 103 -15.10 -3.34 -9.11
N GLU A 104 -15.42 -2.80 -7.94
CA GLU A 104 -16.71 -2.15 -7.69
C GLU A 104 -16.89 -0.86 -8.50
N VAL A 105 -15.84 -0.05 -8.64
CA VAL A 105 -15.87 1.19 -9.44
C VAL A 105 -16.11 0.89 -10.91
N ILE A 106 -15.45 -0.12 -11.47
CA ILE A 106 -15.64 -0.53 -12.87
C ILE A 106 -17.11 -0.91 -13.10
N ARG A 107 -17.70 -1.70 -12.19
CA ARG A 107 -19.13 -2.05 -12.28
C ARG A 107 -20.04 -0.83 -12.28
N TRP A 108 -19.80 0.14 -11.41
CA TRP A 108 -20.61 1.37 -11.37
C TRP A 108 -20.38 2.28 -12.58
N LEU A 109 -19.16 2.31 -13.10
CA LEU A 109 -18.82 3.04 -14.31
C LEU A 109 -19.60 2.48 -15.52
N ASP A 110 -19.66 1.16 -15.66
CA ASP A 110 -20.43 0.51 -16.74
C ASP A 110 -21.92 0.85 -16.67
N VAL A 111 -22.51 0.81 -15.46
CA VAL A 111 -23.91 1.23 -15.24
C VAL A 111 -24.12 2.68 -15.65
N CYS A 112 -23.26 3.60 -15.21
CA CYS A 112 -23.42 5.02 -15.52
C CYS A 112 -23.26 5.33 -17.02
N ILE A 113 -22.38 4.60 -17.72
CA ILE A 113 -22.23 4.72 -19.18
C ILE A 113 -23.48 4.19 -19.89
N ALA A 114 -24.00 3.03 -19.48
CA ALA A 114 -25.19 2.43 -20.09
C ALA A 114 -26.43 3.33 -19.95
N GLU A 115 -26.60 3.95 -18.79
CA GLU A 115 -27.72 4.86 -18.49
C GLU A 115 -27.47 6.31 -18.95
N ALA A 116 -26.33 6.58 -19.62
CA ALA A 116 -25.90 7.92 -20.02
C ALA A 116 -25.85 8.96 -18.87
N TRP A 117 -25.56 8.51 -17.65
CA TRP A 117 -25.33 9.36 -16.47
C TRP A 117 -23.91 9.95 -16.52
N VAL A 118 -23.70 10.92 -17.41
CA VAL A 118 -22.38 11.46 -17.76
C VAL A 118 -21.62 12.00 -16.55
N ARG A 119 -22.30 12.68 -15.61
CA ARG A 119 -21.66 13.26 -14.42
C ARG A 119 -21.11 12.16 -13.50
N GLU A 120 -21.93 11.15 -13.22
CA GLU A 120 -21.60 10.00 -12.39
C GLU A 120 -20.50 9.13 -13.04
N ALA A 121 -20.57 8.92 -14.36
CA ALA A 121 -19.54 8.19 -15.08
C ALA A 121 -18.18 8.88 -14.98
N ASN A 122 -18.12 10.22 -15.12
CA ASN A 122 -16.88 10.97 -14.92
C ASN A 122 -16.36 10.86 -13.48
N PHE A 123 -17.25 10.88 -12.48
CA PHE A 123 -16.87 10.66 -11.08
C PHE A 123 -16.23 9.28 -10.90
N TRP A 124 -16.89 8.21 -11.36
CA TRP A 124 -16.37 6.85 -11.21
C TRP A 124 -15.07 6.62 -11.98
N LEU A 125 -14.92 7.19 -13.18
CA LEU A 125 -13.66 7.12 -13.93
C LEU A 125 -12.49 7.81 -13.18
N LYS A 126 -12.74 8.93 -12.50
CA LYS A 126 -11.73 9.58 -11.64
C LYS A 126 -11.38 8.72 -10.43
N VAL A 127 -12.38 8.10 -9.81
CA VAL A 127 -12.16 7.18 -8.68
C VAL A 127 -11.33 5.97 -9.11
N TYR A 128 -11.61 5.40 -10.29
CA TYR A 128 -10.82 4.33 -10.89
C TYR A 128 -9.36 4.75 -11.03
N TYR A 129 -9.10 5.89 -11.71
CA TYR A 129 -7.74 6.39 -11.92
C TYR A 129 -6.95 6.51 -10.61
N VAL A 130 -7.51 7.22 -9.62
CA VAL A 130 -6.83 7.47 -8.34
C VAL A 130 -6.55 6.15 -7.61
N ARG A 131 -7.51 5.22 -7.57
CA ARG A 131 -7.35 3.96 -6.83
C ARG A 131 -6.38 3.01 -7.53
N SER A 132 -6.42 2.93 -8.86
CA SER A 132 -5.54 2.06 -9.64
C SER A 132 -4.08 2.52 -9.57
N VAL A 133 -3.83 3.83 -9.62
CA VAL A 133 -2.48 4.39 -9.46
C VAL A 133 -1.87 4.04 -8.10
N VAL A 134 -2.67 4.01 -7.02
CA VAL A 134 -2.16 3.73 -5.67
C VAL A 134 -1.55 2.32 -5.51
N ILE A 135 -1.91 1.39 -6.40
CA ILE A 135 -1.42 0.00 -6.36
C ILE A 135 -0.75 -0.45 -7.66
N ASP A 136 -0.36 0.51 -8.51
CA ASP A 136 0.26 0.29 -9.82
C ASP A 136 -0.57 -0.65 -10.73
N ALA A 137 -1.89 -0.49 -10.70
CA ALA A 137 -2.85 -1.30 -11.45
C ALA A 137 -3.65 -0.49 -12.49
N LEU A 138 -3.18 0.71 -12.85
CA LEU A 138 -3.84 1.50 -13.89
C LEU A 138 -3.68 0.80 -15.24
N ASP A 139 -4.80 0.52 -15.90
CA ASP A 139 -4.85 0.10 -17.30
C ASP A 139 -5.15 1.34 -18.16
N PRO A 140 -4.15 1.88 -18.91
CA PRO A 140 -4.34 3.05 -19.74
C PRO A 140 -5.31 2.81 -20.91
N VAL A 141 -5.36 1.58 -21.42
CA VAL A 141 -6.24 1.22 -22.55
C VAL A 141 -7.68 1.25 -22.09
N PHE A 142 -7.98 0.62 -20.94
CA PHE A 142 -9.30 0.70 -20.32
C PHE A 142 -9.70 2.15 -20.02
N TYR A 143 -8.79 2.93 -19.43
CA TYR A 143 -9.06 4.31 -19.03
C TYR A 143 -9.48 5.19 -20.21
N GLU A 144 -8.72 5.17 -21.31
CA GLU A 144 -9.04 5.97 -22.49
C GLU A 144 -10.29 5.47 -23.22
N ALA A 145 -10.52 4.15 -23.25
CA ALA A 145 -11.74 3.59 -23.82
C ALA A 145 -12.99 4.03 -23.05
N ALA A 146 -12.97 3.98 -21.71
CA ALA A 146 -14.07 4.48 -20.89
C ALA A 146 -14.30 5.99 -21.09
N ARG A 147 -13.21 6.77 -21.17
CA ARG A 147 -13.27 8.21 -21.42
C ARG A 147 -13.90 8.56 -22.77
N ALA A 148 -13.62 7.77 -23.81
CA ALA A 148 -14.25 7.92 -25.13
C ALA A 148 -15.76 7.66 -25.04
N LYS A 149 -16.18 6.53 -24.45
CA LYS A 149 -17.60 6.20 -24.27
C LYS A 149 -18.39 7.30 -23.57
N ILE A 150 -17.85 7.88 -22.50
CA ILE A 150 -18.49 8.99 -21.77
C ILE A 150 -18.67 10.23 -22.66
N ARG A 151 -17.69 10.52 -23.53
CA ARG A 151 -17.75 11.63 -24.48
C ARG A 151 -18.88 11.43 -25.49
N ASP A 152 -19.04 10.20 -25.98
CA ASP A 152 -20.07 9.84 -26.96
C ASP A 152 -21.47 9.93 -26.34
N CYS A 153 -21.64 9.49 -25.08
CA CYS A 153 -22.88 9.69 -24.32
C CYS A 153 -23.26 11.17 -24.25
N ARG A 154 -22.30 12.05 -23.94
CA ARG A 154 -22.53 13.50 -23.85
C ARG A 154 -23.01 14.09 -25.17
N THR A 155 -22.39 13.71 -26.29
CA THR A 155 -22.81 14.20 -27.61
C THR A 155 -24.20 13.73 -27.98
N ALA A 156 -24.57 12.49 -27.63
CA ALA A 156 -25.90 11.95 -27.90
C ALA A 156 -26.99 12.64 -27.06
N THR A 157 -26.71 12.98 -25.79
CA THR A 157 -27.67 13.71 -24.94
C THR A 157 -27.89 15.15 -25.41
N SER A 158 -26.88 15.80 -25.98
CA SER A 158 -27.02 17.18 -26.50
C SER A 158 -27.77 17.29 -27.83
N GLN A 159 -28.06 16.17 -28.50
CA GLN A 159 -28.80 16.12 -29.77
C GLN A 159 -30.28 15.72 -29.61
N LYS A 160 -30.70 15.38 -28.38
CA LYS A 160 -32.10 15.11 -28.02
C LYS A 160 -32.75 16.36 -27.43
#